data_AF-A0A0H2S7G7-F1
#
_entry.id   AF-A0A0H2S7G7-F1
#
_cell.length_a   1.000
_cell.length_b   1.000
_cell.length_c   1.000
_cell.angle_alpha   90.00
_cell.angle_beta   90.00
_cell.angle_gamma   90.00
#
_symmetry.space_group_name_H-M   'P 1'
#
loop_
_entity.id
_entity.type
_entity.pdbx_description
1 polymer ?
#
loop_
_entity_poly.entity_id
_entity_poly.type
_entity_poly.pdbx_seq_one_letter_code
_entity_poly.pdbx_strand_id
1 'polypeptide(L)'
;MLRNAGHLLALRHFVAGRNGCRTTSKTFSTSQRTNFAMAAPLDSSSVERENKIRWTSRYEEKLMKQKMEDLLDSLRRERPNPSRTWGCYVDVLQTVGLERIPIEVHRSTLRKCLPDTKQLRIATARRMQARNFPKRPHIFEDRIVEVMKNIRSAGGSLDLDDYHFILEQYAAVGHYNGAFNILKDMEQAHMETRAQSYGLCLRSIAHRLSLPYPSDEELRIRSECSDVSTEILSRMAASGKKITPVILDFTLRILKDTKDTNSFEALLKSAYGIDLSYPDHHALEEGPSKSYYPISTSTLTTIVDFFGRENSMSKMVLAFEVLSNPLPQNSAVYDEEEEDYVPSISTPPLPTAQPNISTYIAMIRSCALNRNAVLARHYVLEAIDKERAQDDQLRLDLAQTATAEVRNPTVSVNRALLLPVLGLANRSGDASLMRWLMAANRRAFRRKREDIEFYTSLLEKEHPSPQSASQGEESQLSNLNLNLETEAPPTTFFTPNTVDESSTIHALDVDLESAAPPPVHQPFDLKFHVHLLQTDLYDLRALDTVIAKCYDRLCNRTREMLDRRVERGQGIYLRHEKGRVRVDEAKWKEIRDSVPRISQRTSKPNVEPQS
;
A
#
# COMPACT_ATOMS: atom_id res chain seq x y z
N MET A 1 18.65 -13.10 -27.48
CA MET A 1 17.63 -12.06 -27.19
C MET A 1 16.23 -12.38 -27.72
N LEU A 2 16.03 -13.29 -28.68
CA LEU A 2 14.70 -13.71 -29.17
C LEU A 2 13.95 -14.75 -28.29
N ARG A 3 14.56 -15.31 -27.23
CA ARG A 3 13.94 -16.35 -26.37
C ARG A 3 13.01 -15.80 -25.27
N ASN A 4 13.18 -14.56 -24.81
CA ASN A 4 12.29 -13.98 -23.78
C ASN A 4 10.90 -13.58 -24.33
N ALA A 5 10.74 -13.43 -25.65
CA ALA A 5 9.44 -13.18 -26.28
C ALA A 5 8.56 -14.45 -26.38
N GLY A 6 9.16 -15.65 -26.34
CA GLY A 6 8.46 -16.93 -26.46
C GLY A 6 7.53 -17.25 -25.27
N HIS A 7 7.85 -16.78 -24.06
CA HIS A 7 7.04 -17.07 -22.87
C HIS A 7 5.86 -16.10 -22.67
N LEU A 8 5.94 -14.87 -23.19
CA LEU A 8 4.76 -13.98 -23.28
C LEU A 8 3.77 -14.44 -24.36
N LEU A 9 4.22 -15.24 -25.34
CA LEU A 9 3.35 -15.97 -26.27
C LEU A 9 2.62 -17.16 -25.60
N ALA A 10 3.17 -17.75 -24.53
CA ALA A 10 2.47 -18.76 -23.74
C ALA A 10 1.28 -18.15 -22.98
N LEU A 11 1.41 -16.92 -22.46
CA LEU A 11 0.29 -16.13 -21.94
C LEU A 11 -0.73 -15.75 -23.04
N ARG A 12 -0.27 -15.55 -24.28
CA ARG A 12 -1.13 -15.20 -25.43
C ARG A 12 -1.96 -16.39 -25.95
N HIS A 13 -1.47 -17.62 -25.82
CA HIS A 13 -2.20 -18.83 -26.26
C HIS A 13 -3.29 -19.30 -25.28
N PHE A 14 -3.29 -18.82 -24.03
CA PHE A 14 -4.28 -19.23 -23.02
C PHE A 14 -5.53 -18.32 -22.96
N VAL A 15 -5.45 -17.08 -23.48
CA VAL A 15 -6.50 -16.04 -23.32
C VAL A 15 -7.42 -15.89 -24.56
N ALA A 16 -7.20 -16.67 -25.63
CA ALA A 16 -7.96 -16.58 -26.89
C ALA A 16 -9.38 -17.22 -26.85
N GLY A 17 -10.13 -17.02 -25.77
CA GLY A 17 -11.41 -17.70 -25.53
C GLY A 17 -12.48 -16.85 -24.84
N ARG A 18 -12.68 -15.58 -25.21
CA ARG A 18 -13.92 -14.85 -24.85
C ARG A 18 -14.14 -13.62 -25.74
N ASN A 19 -15.16 -13.70 -26.60
CA ASN A 19 -15.55 -12.64 -27.52
C ASN A 19 -16.52 -11.63 -26.87
N GLY A 20 -16.20 -10.34 -27.06
CA GLY A 20 -17.07 -9.38 -27.73
C GLY A 20 -18.21 -8.74 -26.94
N CYS A 21 -17.98 -7.54 -26.40
CA CYS A 21 -19.05 -6.58 -26.13
C CYS A 21 -18.64 -5.18 -26.63
N ARG A 22 -19.27 -4.74 -27.74
CA ARG A 22 -19.10 -3.40 -28.32
C ARG A 22 -20.05 -2.42 -27.63
N THR A 23 -19.52 -1.41 -26.95
CA THR A 23 -20.32 -0.26 -26.50
C THR A 23 -20.19 0.90 -27.48
N THR A 24 -21.32 1.34 -28.02
CA THR A 24 -21.47 2.47 -28.94
C THR A 24 -21.33 3.80 -28.22
N SER A 25 -20.43 4.67 -28.69
CA SER A 25 -20.24 6.03 -28.19
C SER A 25 -21.26 6.99 -28.81
N LYS A 26 -22.04 7.71 -27.99
CA LYS A 26 -22.96 8.78 -28.42
C LYS A 26 -22.23 10.12 -28.35
N THR A 27 -22.10 10.78 -29.50
CA THR A 27 -21.60 12.15 -29.63
C THR A 27 -22.70 13.16 -29.28
N PHE A 28 -22.39 14.12 -28.41
CA PHE A 28 -23.24 15.29 -28.15
C PHE A 28 -22.88 16.41 -29.14
N SER A 29 -23.89 16.88 -29.87
CA SER A 29 -23.85 18.00 -30.79
C SER A 29 -24.05 19.31 -30.02
N THR A 30 -23.11 20.25 -30.12
CA THR A 30 -23.20 21.59 -29.53
C THR A 30 -23.73 22.57 -30.57
N SER A 31 -24.87 23.19 -30.26
CA SER A 31 -25.63 24.10 -31.09
C SER A 31 -24.84 25.38 -31.46
N GLN A 32 -24.76 25.68 -32.75
CA GLN A 32 -24.27 26.97 -33.27
C GLN A 32 -25.31 28.07 -33.01
N ARG A 33 -24.87 29.21 -32.47
CA ARG A 33 -25.65 30.46 -32.43
C ARG A 33 -25.36 31.28 -33.68
N THR A 34 -26.37 31.46 -34.52
CA THR A 34 -26.39 32.40 -35.64
C THR A 34 -26.76 33.80 -35.13
N ASN A 35 -25.85 34.76 -35.26
CA ASN A 35 -26.16 36.18 -35.06
C ASN A 35 -26.45 36.85 -36.41
N PHE A 36 -27.64 37.47 -36.49
CA PHE A 36 -28.08 38.33 -37.59
C PHE A 36 -27.29 39.64 -37.59
N ALA A 37 -26.74 40.02 -38.75
CA ALA A 37 -26.13 41.32 -38.99
C ALA A 37 -27.15 42.26 -39.64
N MET A 38 -27.44 43.39 -39.00
CA MET A 38 -28.17 44.51 -39.58
C MET A 38 -27.17 45.52 -40.17
N ALA A 39 -27.41 45.92 -41.42
CA ALA A 39 -26.62 46.89 -42.15
C ALA A 39 -26.83 48.31 -41.59
N ALA A 40 -25.74 49.05 -41.39
CA ALA A 40 -25.73 50.45 -40.95
C ALA A 40 -25.06 51.32 -42.02
N PRO A 41 -25.43 52.62 -42.12
CA PRO A 41 -25.17 53.45 -43.28
C PRO A 41 -23.73 53.95 -43.35
N LEU A 42 -23.26 54.09 -44.58
CA LEU A 42 -22.01 54.72 -44.97
C LEU A 42 -22.20 56.24 -45.00
N ASP A 43 -21.61 57.00 -44.07
CA ASP A 43 -20.93 58.24 -44.44
C ASP A 43 -20.03 58.85 -43.35
N SER A 44 -18.94 59.47 -43.83
CA SER A 44 -18.09 60.51 -43.21
C SER A 44 -17.59 60.36 -41.75
N SER A 45 -16.60 59.51 -41.45
CA SER A 45 -15.78 59.64 -40.22
C SER A 45 -14.43 58.89 -40.26
N SER A 46 -13.65 59.02 -41.34
CA SER A 46 -12.40 58.26 -41.55
C SER A 46 -11.37 58.43 -40.41
N VAL A 47 -11.23 59.64 -39.87
CA VAL A 47 -10.20 59.96 -38.85
C VAL A 47 -10.61 59.55 -37.43
N GLU A 48 -11.91 59.58 -37.10
CA GLU A 48 -12.39 59.11 -35.78
C GLU A 48 -12.40 57.58 -35.67
N ARG A 49 -12.62 56.87 -36.79
CA ARG A 49 -12.47 55.40 -36.84
C ARG A 49 -11.02 54.98 -36.61
N GLU A 50 -10.04 55.65 -37.22
CA GLU A 50 -8.63 55.33 -37.01
C GLU A 50 -8.19 55.55 -35.57
N ASN A 51 -8.61 56.65 -34.93
CA ASN A 51 -8.30 56.88 -33.51
C ASN A 51 -8.99 55.84 -32.61
N LYS A 52 -10.27 55.50 -32.85
CA LYS A 52 -10.99 54.51 -32.04
C LYS A 52 -10.37 53.11 -32.15
N ILE A 53 -9.94 52.70 -33.35
CA ILE A 53 -9.20 51.45 -33.59
C ILE A 53 -7.85 51.45 -32.85
N ARG A 54 -7.15 52.60 -32.82
CA ARG A 54 -5.86 52.72 -32.11
C ARG A 54 -6.02 52.65 -30.59
N TRP A 55 -7.10 53.19 -30.02
CA TRP A 55 -7.39 53.11 -28.58
C TRP A 55 -7.81 51.71 -28.14
N THR A 56 -8.61 50.99 -28.94
CA THR A 56 -9.00 49.60 -28.63
C THR A 56 -7.80 48.67 -28.69
N SER A 57 -6.92 48.81 -29.70
CA SER A 57 -5.68 48.03 -29.82
C SER A 57 -4.78 48.19 -28.60
N ARG A 58 -4.60 49.43 -28.10
CA ARG A 58 -3.72 49.69 -26.94
C ARG A 58 -4.30 49.18 -25.63
N TYR A 59 -5.63 49.08 -25.50
CA TYR A 59 -6.29 48.50 -24.34
C TYR A 59 -6.20 46.97 -24.35
N GLU A 60 -6.45 46.35 -25.51
CA GLU A 60 -6.33 44.90 -25.71
C GLU A 60 -4.92 44.39 -25.42
N GLU A 61 -3.88 45.09 -25.90
CA GLU A 61 -2.48 44.75 -25.61
C GLU A 61 -2.17 44.83 -24.10
N LYS A 62 -2.67 45.87 -23.41
CA LYS A 62 -2.49 46.01 -21.97
C LYS A 62 -3.20 44.91 -21.19
N LEU A 63 -4.43 44.59 -21.58
CA LEU A 63 -5.22 43.52 -20.95
C LEU A 63 -4.56 42.16 -21.18
N MET A 64 -4.10 41.89 -22.41
CA MET A 64 -3.35 40.68 -22.76
C MET A 64 -2.08 40.55 -21.91
N LYS A 65 -1.29 41.62 -21.81
CA LYS A 65 -0.07 41.64 -20.99
C LYS A 65 -0.38 41.38 -19.52
N GLN A 66 -1.41 42.03 -18.98
CA GLN A 66 -1.83 41.84 -17.59
C GLN A 66 -2.26 40.39 -17.31
N LYS A 67 -3.13 39.82 -18.15
CA LYS A 67 -3.60 38.44 -17.99
C LYS A 67 -2.47 37.42 -18.12
N MET A 68 -1.54 37.65 -19.04
CA MET A 68 -0.35 36.83 -19.17
C MET A 68 0.55 36.93 -17.93
N GLU A 69 0.77 38.14 -17.40
CA GLU A 69 1.53 38.37 -16.16
C GLU A 69 0.87 37.68 -14.95
N ASP A 70 -0.46 37.73 -14.83
CA ASP A 70 -1.22 37.05 -13.77
C ASP A 70 -1.03 35.52 -13.82
N LEU A 71 -1.04 34.94 -15.03
CA LEU A 71 -0.76 33.51 -15.22
C LEU A 71 0.69 33.18 -14.85
N LEU A 72 1.66 33.96 -15.34
CA LEU A 72 3.07 33.76 -15.04
C LEU A 72 3.36 33.90 -13.54
N ASP A 73 2.71 34.83 -12.83
CA ASP A 73 2.80 34.94 -11.37
C ASP A 73 2.29 33.68 -10.68
N SER A 74 1.14 33.14 -11.12
CA SER A 74 0.61 31.88 -10.57
C SER A 74 1.54 30.69 -10.81
N LEU A 75 2.19 30.63 -11.99
CA LEU A 75 3.12 29.56 -12.37
C LEU A 75 4.45 29.62 -11.62
N ARG A 76 4.95 30.82 -11.30
CA ARG A 76 6.21 31.05 -10.58
C ARG A 76 6.15 30.65 -9.11
N ARG A 77 4.96 30.51 -8.53
CA ARG A 77 4.79 30.09 -7.13
C ARG A 77 5.30 28.66 -6.93
N GLU A 78 6.05 28.46 -5.85
CA GLU A 78 6.54 27.14 -5.45
C GLU A 78 5.36 26.18 -5.20
N ARG A 79 4.37 26.65 -4.45
CA ARG A 79 3.10 25.95 -4.17
C ARG A 79 1.94 26.64 -4.91
N PRO A 80 1.69 26.31 -6.18
CA PRO A 80 0.58 26.89 -6.95
C PRO A 80 -0.77 26.45 -6.36
N ASN A 81 -1.79 27.31 -6.49
CA ASN A 81 -3.18 26.86 -6.30
C ASN A 81 -3.69 26.31 -7.64
N PRO A 82 -3.98 25.01 -7.77
CA PRO A 82 -4.34 24.37 -9.04
C PRO A 82 -5.54 25.02 -9.73
N SER A 83 -6.56 25.42 -8.96
CA SER A 83 -7.77 26.04 -9.49
C SER A 83 -7.54 27.48 -9.92
N ARG A 84 -6.70 28.24 -9.20
CA ARG A 84 -6.32 29.59 -9.62
C ARG A 84 -5.50 29.56 -10.91
N THR A 85 -4.49 28.71 -11.00
CA THR A 85 -3.67 28.56 -12.21
C THR A 85 -4.53 28.18 -13.41
N TRP A 86 -5.48 27.24 -13.24
CA TRP A 86 -6.43 26.88 -14.28
C TRP A 86 -7.32 28.06 -14.71
N GLY A 87 -7.86 28.82 -13.76
CA GLY A 87 -8.67 30.01 -14.05
C GLY A 87 -7.90 31.07 -14.83
N CYS A 88 -6.69 31.42 -14.38
CA CYS A 88 -5.82 32.37 -15.09
C CYS A 88 -5.47 31.87 -16.51
N TYR A 89 -5.26 30.57 -16.69
CA TYR A 89 -4.97 30.00 -18.01
C TYR A 89 -6.16 30.09 -18.97
N VAL A 90 -7.37 29.80 -18.49
CA VAL A 90 -8.60 29.95 -19.29
C VAL A 90 -8.84 31.41 -19.67
N ASP A 91 -8.62 32.35 -18.75
CA ASP A 91 -8.69 33.79 -19.03
C ASP A 91 -7.71 34.21 -20.12
N VAL A 92 -6.46 33.73 -20.07
CA VAL A 92 -5.45 34.00 -21.10
C VAL A 92 -5.87 33.40 -22.44
N LEU A 93 -6.35 32.16 -22.48
CA LEU A 93 -6.83 31.54 -23.72
C LEU A 93 -7.97 32.32 -24.37
N GLN A 94 -8.92 32.83 -23.58
CA GLN A 94 -10.07 33.58 -24.08
C GLN A 94 -9.69 34.97 -24.60
N THR A 95 -8.69 35.61 -23.98
CA THR A 95 -8.27 36.98 -24.31
C THR A 95 -7.21 37.05 -25.39
N VAL A 96 -6.20 36.18 -25.31
CA VAL A 96 -5.00 36.19 -26.16
C VAL A 96 -5.16 35.30 -27.39
N GLY A 97 -6.00 34.27 -27.29
CA GLY A 97 -6.07 33.20 -28.27
C GLY A 97 -4.95 32.18 -28.11
N LEU A 98 -5.14 31.01 -28.72
CA LEU A 98 -4.26 29.86 -28.53
C LEU A 98 -2.87 30.06 -29.16
N GLU A 99 -2.82 30.62 -30.37
CA GLU A 99 -1.61 30.67 -31.20
C GLU A 99 -0.52 31.60 -30.65
N ARG A 100 -0.88 32.53 -29.77
CA ARG A 100 0.04 33.55 -29.24
C ARG A 100 0.68 33.16 -27.91
N ILE A 101 0.27 32.05 -27.32
CA ILE A 101 0.79 31.59 -26.02
C ILE A 101 2.00 30.67 -26.28
N PRO A 102 3.18 30.93 -25.69
CA PRO A 102 4.33 30.04 -25.83
C PRO A 102 4.06 28.63 -25.30
N ILE A 103 4.63 27.62 -25.96
CA ILE A 103 4.45 26.20 -25.59
C ILE A 103 4.91 25.90 -24.16
N GLU A 104 5.95 26.59 -23.69
CA GLU A 104 6.49 26.45 -22.34
C GLU A 104 5.47 26.88 -21.28
N VAL A 105 4.61 27.86 -21.60
CA VAL A 105 3.53 28.30 -20.71
C VAL A 105 2.43 27.25 -20.64
N HIS A 106 2.08 26.61 -21.76
CA HIS A 106 1.14 25.49 -21.76
C HIS A 106 1.68 24.29 -20.94
N ARG A 107 2.95 23.90 -21.13
CA ARG A 107 3.59 22.82 -20.37
C ARG A 107 3.70 23.15 -18.89
N SER A 108 4.09 24.38 -18.54
CA SER A 108 4.13 24.83 -17.14
C SER A 108 2.74 24.82 -16.52
N THR A 109 1.72 25.22 -17.28
CA THR A 109 0.32 25.15 -16.84
C THR A 109 -0.11 23.71 -16.57
N LEU A 110 0.22 22.76 -17.46
CA LEU A 110 -0.07 21.34 -17.25
C LEU A 110 0.46 20.85 -15.89
N ARG A 111 1.69 21.25 -15.52
CA ARG A 111 2.35 20.84 -14.28
C ARG A 111 1.79 21.53 -13.03
N LYS A 112 1.30 22.77 -13.16
CA LYS A 112 0.88 23.63 -12.04
C LYS A 112 -0.64 23.75 -11.87
N CYS A 113 -1.44 23.22 -12.82
CA CYS A 113 -2.91 23.21 -12.75
C CYS A 113 -3.48 21.97 -12.05
N LEU A 114 -2.59 21.08 -11.58
CA LEU A 114 -2.89 19.88 -10.82
C LEU A 114 -2.26 19.97 -9.42
N PRO A 115 -2.90 19.41 -8.39
CA PRO A 115 -2.28 19.23 -7.08
C PRO A 115 -1.18 18.16 -7.12
N ASP A 116 -0.37 18.10 -6.07
CA ASP A 116 0.68 17.09 -5.95
C ASP A 116 0.10 15.66 -5.90
N THR A 117 0.85 14.69 -6.43
CA THR A 117 0.42 13.29 -6.52
C THR A 117 0.13 12.69 -5.14
N LYS A 118 0.85 13.09 -4.09
CA LYS A 118 0.57 12.67 -2.71
C LYS A 118 -0.78 13.17 -2.22
N GLN A 119 -1.07 14.46 -2.46
CA GLN A 119 -2.36 15.06 -2.11
C GLN A 119 -3.51 14.39 -2.87
N LEU A 120 -3.33 14.07 -4.15
CA LEU A 120 -4.33 13.34 -4.94
C LEU A 120 -4.61 11.94 -4.39
N ARG A 121 -3.59 11.20 -3.96
CA ARG A 121 -3.78 9.88 -3.34
C ARG A 121 -4.60 9.98 -2.08
N ILE A 122 -4.25 10.91 -1.19
CA ILE A 122 -4.98 11.12 0.07
C ILE A 122 -6.43 11.53 -0.21
N ALA A 123 -6.64 12.50 -1.10
CA ALA A 123 -7.98 12.95 -1.47
C ALA A 123 -8.82 11.81 -2.09
N THR A 124 -8.20 10.99 -2.96
CA THR A 124 -8.86 9.84 -3.58
C THR A 124 -9.21 8.77 -2.56
N ALA A 125 -8.28 8.39 -1.70
CA ALA A 125 -8.50 7.41 -0.64
C ALA A 125 -9.62 7.85 0.31
N ARG A 126 -9.58 9.10 0.78
CA ARG A 126 -10.64 9.68 1.64
C ARG A 126 -12.01 9.66 0.96
N ARG A 127 -12.06 10.06 -0.31
CA ARG A 127 -13.31 10.07 -1.09
C ARG A 127 -13.89 8.66 -1.28
N MET A 128 -13.05 7.66 -1.58
CA MET A 128 -13.49 6.27 -1.73
C MET A 128 -13.94 5.66 -0.40
N GLN A 129 -13.28 5.99 0.72
CA GLN A 129 -13.71 5.59 2.07
C GLN A 129 -15.08 6.17 2.43
N ALA A 130 -15.36 7.41 2.02
CA ALA A 130 -16.68 8.04 2.14
C ALA A 130 -17.75 7.43 1.21
N ARG A 131 -17.44 6.35 0.48
CA ARG A 131 -18.31 5.70 -0.51
C ARG A 131 -18.80 6.63 -1.61
N ASN A 132 -18.06 7.72 -1.85
CA ASN A 132 -18.33 8.63 -2.95
C ASN A 132 -17.56 8.15 -4.18
N PHE A 133 -18.15 7.24 -4.95
CA PHE A 133 -17.55 6.68 -6.15
C PHE A 133 -17.83 7.59 -7.34
N PRO A 134 -16.87 8.42 -7.80
CA PRO A 134 -17.11 9.29 -8.94
C PRO A 134 -17.25 8.45 -10.22
N LYS A 135 -18.08 8.91 -11.15
CA LYS A 135 -18.15 8.30 -12.50
C LYS A 135 -16.82 8.42 -13.25
N ARG A 136 -16.08 9.49 -13.00
CA ARG A 136 -14.72 9.73 -13.52
C ARG A 136 -13.71 9.61 -12.38
N PRO A 137 -12.77 8.66 -12.42
CA PRO A 137 -11.80 8.48 -11.34
C PRO A 137 -11.02 9.76 -11.03
N HIS A 138 -10.54 10.46 -12.07
CA HIS A 138 -9.69 11.64 -11.94
C HIS A 138 -10.49 12.94 -12.15
N ILE A 139 -10.58 13.79 -11.11
CA ILE A 139 -11.40 15.02 -11.11
C ILE A 139 -10.88 16.05 -12.12
N PHE A 140 -9.57 16.08 -12.35
CA PHE A 140 -8.93 17.07 -13.23
C PHE A 140 -8.59 16.52 -14.62
N GLU A 141 -9.17 15.38 -15.01
CA GLU A 141 -8.94 14.78 -16.33
C GLU A 141 -9.27 15.75 -17.47
N ASP A 142 -10.38 16.47 -17.36
CA ASP A 142 -10.79 17.44 -18.38
C ASP A 142 -9.74 18.56 -18.56
N ARG A 143 -9.08 18.99 -17.47
CA ARG A 143 -8.01 19.99 -17.55
C ARG A 143 -6.79 19.45 -18.29
N ILE A 144 -6.40 18.21 -18.00
CA ILE A 144 -5.26 17.56 -18.65
C ILE A 144 -5.51 17.45 -20.15
N VAL A 145 -6.66 16.88 -20.53
CA VAL A 145 -7.03 16.67 -21.94
C VAL A 145 -7.10 18.00 -22.69
N GLU A 146 -7.68 19.04 -22.08
CA GLU A 146 -7.77 20.36 -22.72
C GLU A 146 -6.41 21.02 -22.90
N VAL A 147 -5.51 20.95 -21.91
CA VAL A 147 -4.13 21.48 -22.06
C VAL A 147 -3.37 20.71 -23.14
N MET A 148 -3.47 19.38 -23.18
CA MET A 148 -2.83 18.56 -24.22
C MET A 148 -3.34 18.93 -25.62
N LYS A 149 -4.67 19.11 -25.75
CA LYS A 149 -5.29 19.55 -27.01
C LYS A 149 -4.79 20.93 -27.41
N ASN A 150 -4.70 21.87 -26.47
CA ASN A 150 -4.22 23.22 -26.72
C ASN A 150 -2.75 23.24 -27.16
N ILE A 151 -1.88 22.43 -26.55
CA ILE A 151 -0.50 22.27 -27.00
C ILE A 151 -0.44 21.82 -28.46
N ARG A 152 -1.24 20.81 -28.84
CA ARG A 152 -1.30 20.29 -30.21
C ARG A 152 -1.84 21.32 -31.19
N SER A 153 -2.91 22.02 -30.81
CA SER A 153 -3.55 23.04 -31.64
C SER A 153 -2.68 24.29 -31.80
N ALA A 154 -1.76 24.57 -30.87
CA ALA A 154 -0.72 25.59 -31.02
C ALA A 154 0.46 25.14 -31.93
N GLY A 155 0.38 23.95 -32.53
CA GLY A 155 1.44 23.38 -33.37
C GLY A 155 2.59 22.74 -32.57
N GLY A 156 2.44 22.61 -31.25
CA GLY A 156 3.41 21.97 -30.37
C GLY A 156 3.23 20.46 -30.25
N SER A 157 4.28 19.78 -29.77
CA SER A 157 4.21 18.38 -29.31
C SER A 157 4.45 18.30 -27.80
N LEU A 158 3.93 17.24 -27.18
CA LEU A 158 4.22 16.93 -25.78
C LEU A 158 5.56 16.21 -25.69
N ASP A 159 6.35 16.55 -24.68
CA ASP A 159 7.60 15.83 -24.42
C ASP A 159 7.32 14.53 -23.64
N LEU A 160 8.32 13.64 -23.60
CA LEU A 160 8.22 12.40 -22.81
C LEU A 160 7.96 12.70 -21.32
N ASP A 161 8.60 13.72 -20.78
CA ASP A 161 8.44 14.13 -19.37
C ASP A 161 7.01 14.60 -19.08
N ASP A 162 6.36 15.26 -20.04
CA ASP A 162 4.97 15.70 -19.88
C ASP A 162 4.02 14.50 -19.86
N TYR A 163 4.27 13.48 -20.69
CA TYR A 163 3.54 12.22 -20.65
C TYR A 163 3.76 11.47 -19.34
N HIS A 164 5.01 11.36 -18.86
CA HIS A 164 5.31 10.72 -17.58
C HIS A 164 4.65 11.46 -16.41
N PHE A 165 4.67 12.79 -16.42
CA PHE A 165 3.93 13.58 -15.45
C PHE A 165 2.42 13.25 -15.47
N ILE A 166 1.78 13.17 -16.64
CA ILE A 166 0.35 12.80 -16.74
C ILE A 166 0.12 11.37 -16.22
N LEU A 167 0.98 10.42 -16.60
CA LEU A 167 0.89 9.03 -16.17
C LEU A 167 1.05 8.90 -14.65
N GLU A 168 1.91 9.69 -14.02
CA GLU A 168 2.06 9.75 -12.55
C GLU A 168 0.79 10.25 -11.86
N GLN A 169 0.14 11.27 -12.42
CA GLN A 169 -1.13 11.80 -11.91
C GLN A 169 -2.24 10.75 -12.01
N TYR A 170 -2.33 10.04 -13.12
CA TYR A 170 -3.29 8.93 -13.29
C TYR A 170 -2.96 7.73 -12.39
N ALA A 171 -1.69 7.39 -12.23
CA ALA A 171 -1.26 6.36 -11.29
C ALA A 171 -1.60 6.72 -9.84
N ALA A 172 -1.45 7.99 -9.46
CA ALA A 172 -1.78 8.51 -8.14
C ALA A 172 -3.28 8.42 -7.80
N VAL A 173 -4.17 8.41 -8.79
CA VAL A 173 -5.63 8.29 -8.56
C VAL A 173 -6.16 6.89 -8.88
N GLY A 174 -5.37 6.05 -9.55
CA GLY A 174 -5.82 4.74 -10.03
C GLY A 174 -6.70 4.84 -11.28
N HIS A 175 -6.44 5.82 -12.16
CA HIS A 175 -7.18 5.99 -13.41
C HIS A 175 -6.54 5.19 -14.56
N TYR A 176 -6.72 3.87 -14.53
CA TYR A 176 -6.05 2.95 -15.46
C TYR A 176 -6.45 3.14 -16.93
N ASN A 177 -7.73 3.43 -17.20
CA ASN A 177 -8.18 3.69 -18.56
C ASN A 177 -7.53 4.95 -19.14
N GLY A 178 -7.43 6.01 -18.34
CA GLY A 178 -6.72 7.23 -18.72
C GLY A 178 -5.24 6.97 -18.99
N ALA A 179 -4.56 6.27 -18.07
CA ALA A 179 -3.14 5.91 -18.24
C ALA A 179 -2.90 5.09 -19.51
N PHE A 180 -3.77 4.12 -19.78
CA PHE A 180 -3.65 3.28 -20.96
C PHE A 180 -3.89 4.04 -22.27
N ASN A 181 -4.83 4.99 -22.28
CA ASN A 181 -5.06 5.87 -23.42
C ASN A 181 -3.85 6.79 -23.68
N ILE A 182 -3.21 7.29 -22.63
CA ILE A 182 -1.97 8.07 -22.76
C ILE A 182 -0.84 7.21 -23.35
N LEU A 183 -0.70 5.96 -22.94
CA LEU A 183 0.28 5.05 -23.54
C LEU A 183 0.03 4.85 -25.05
N LYS A 184 -1.23 4.67 -25.47
CA LYS A 184 -1.61 4.57 -26.89
C LYS A 184 -1.31 5.86 -27.65
N ASP A 185 -1.57 7.00 -27.04
CA ASP A 185 -1.33 8.32 -27.61
C ASP A 185 0.18 8.60 -27.75
N MET A 186 1.02 8.15 -26.81
CA MET A 186 2.49 8.16 -26.95
C MET A 186 2.96 7.32 -28.15
N GLU A 187 2.42 6.11 -28.33
CA GLU A 187 2.75 5.26 -29.48
C GLU A 187 2.30 5.88 -30.81
N GLN A 188 1.12 6.49 -30.85
CA GLN A 188 0.60 7.21 -32.02
C GLN A 188 1.43 8.43 -32.38
N ALA A 189 1.97 9.13 -31.37
CA ALA A 189 2.91 10.23 -31.56
C ALA A 189 4.33 9.75 -31.89
N HIS A 190 4.54 8.44 -32.06
CA HIS A 190 5.85 7.81 -32.32
C HIS A 190 6.91 8.15 -31.25
N MET A 191 6.48 8.37 -30.01
CA MET A 191 7.38 8.62 -28.88
C MET A 191 8.00 7.30 -28.40
N GLU A 192 9.29 7.34 -28.06
CA GLU A 192 9.96 6.15 -27.52
C GLU A 192 9.47 5.85 -26.10
N THR A 193 8.67 4.80 -25.95
CA THR A 193 8.19 4.38 -24.63
C THR A 193 9.32 3.75 -23.81
N ARG A 194 9.47 4.20 -22.57
CA ARG A 194 10.40 3.62 -21.58
C ARG A 194 9.71 2.61 -20.67
N ALA A 195 10.49 1.78 -19.97
CA ALA A 195 9.97 0.84 -18.96
C ALA A 195 9.12 1.58 -17.89
N GLN A 196 9.53 2.80 -17.52
CA GLN A 196 8.76 3.68 -16.63
C GLN A 196 7.32 3.92 -17.11
N SER A 197 7.11 4.18 -18.40
CA SER A 197 5.78 4.43 -18.97
C SER A 197 4.84 3.24 -18.76
N TYR A 198 5.33 2.01 -18.99
CA TYR A 198 4.59 0.77 -18.72
C TYR A 198 4.37 0.56 -17.22
N GLY A 199 5.40 0.81 -16.41
CA GLY A 199 5.34 0.71 -14.95
C GLY A 199 4.30 1.65 -14.34
N LEU A 200 4.19 2.90 -14.80
CA LEU A 200 3.17 3.85 -14.34
C LEU A 200 1.75 3.40 -14.72
N CYS A 201 1.57 2.81 -15.90
CA CYS A 201 0.29 2.25 -16.30
C CYS A 201 -0.09 1.06 -15.40
N LEU A 202 0.80 0.10 -15.16
CA LEU A 202 0.54 -1.03 -14.26
C LEU A 202 0.32 -0.58 -12.81
N ARG A 203 1.07 0.43 -12.37
CA ARG A 203 0.88 1.07 -11.06
C ARG A 203 -0.52 1.66 -10.92
N SER A 204 -1.06 2.29 -11.96
CA SER A 204 -2.43 2.82 -11.95
C SER A 204 -3.48 1.71 -11.80
N ILE A 205 -3.26 0.54 -12.41
CA ILE A 205 -4.12 -0.63 -12.28
C ILE A 205 -4.04 -1.20 -10.87
N ALA A 206 -2.81 -1.45 -10.38
CA ALA A 206 -2.59 -1.97 -9.03
C ALA A 206 -3.20 -1.05 -7.96
N HIS A 207 -3.06 0.27 -8.11
CA HIS A 207 -3.68 1.23 -7.22
C HIS A 207 -5.21 1.20 -7.31
N ARG A 208 -5.80 1.13 -8.52
CA ARG A 208 -7.25 0.99 -8.69
C ARG A 208 -7.81 -0.23 -7.97
N LEU A 209 -7.15 -1.38 -8.10
CA LEU A 209 -7.58 -2.63 -7.47
C LEU A 209 -7.47 -2.60 -5.94
N SER A 210 -6.55 -1.80 -5.40
CA SER A 210 -6.42 -1.58 -3.95
C SER A 210 -7.48 -0.65 -3.36
N LEU A 211 -8.16 0.16 -4.20
CA LEU A 211 -9.21 1.07 -3.75
C LEU A 211 -10.56 0.34 -3.63
N PRO A 212 -11.43 0.75 -2.68
CA PRO A 212 -12.79 0.27 -2.63
C PRO A 212 -13.55 0.54 -3.93
N TYR A 213 -14.41 -0.39 -4.34
CA TYR A 213 -15.34 -0.23 -5.45
C TYR A 213 -16.74 -0.74 -5.06
N PRO A 214 -17.79 -0.31 -5.79
CA PRO A 214 -19.14 -0.87 -5.64
C PRO A 214 -19.14 -2.38 -5.90
N SER A 215 -19.92 -3.14 -5.11
CA SER A 215 -19.96 -4.60 -5.18
C SER A 215 -20.48 -5.13 -6.52
N ASP A 216 -21.32 -4.36 -7.20
CA ASP A 216 -21.86 -4.66 -8.52
C ASP A 216 -20.82 -4.47 -9.65
N GLU A 217 -19.81 -3.63 -9.44
CA GLU A 217 -18.77 -3.36 -10.45
C GLU A 217 -17.48 -4.17 -10.24
N GLU A 218 -17.32 -4.84 -9.09
CA GLU A 218 -16.11 -5.58 -8.70
C GLU A 218 -15.59 -6.54 -9.78
N LEU A 219 -16.46 -7.43 -10.27
CA LEU A 219 -16.10 -8.44 -11.27
C LEU A 219 -15.73 -7.80 -12.61
N ARG A 220 -16.46 -6.75 -13.02
CA ARG A 220 -16.19 -6.02 -14.26
C ARG A 220 -14.83 -5.34 -14.19
N ILE A 221 -14.58 -4.58 -13.13
CA ILE A 221 -13.32 -3.84 -12.94
C ILE A 221 -12.15 -4.82 -12.89
N ARG A 222 -12.25 -5.94 -12.18
CA ARG A 222 -11.19 -6.96 -12.14
C ARG A 222 -10.90 -7.53 -13.52
N SER A 223 -11.94 -7.89 -14.28
CA SER A 223 -11.77 -8.41 -15.64
C SER A 223 -11.08 -7.38 -16.54
N GLU A 224 -11.59 -6.14 -16.56
CA GLU A 224 -11.01 -5.06 -17.37
C GLU A 224 -9.56 -4.76 -16.99
N CYS A 225 -9.25 -4.68 -15.69
CA CYS A 225 -7.88 -4.48 -15.21
C CYS A 225 -6.96 -5.63 -15.62
N SER A 226 -7.43 -6.88 -15.59
CA SER A 226 -6.70 -8.06 -16.05
C SER A 226 -6.39 -7.96 -17.55
N ASP A 227 -7.41 -7.66 -18.36
CA ASP A 227 -7.29 -7.54 -19.82
C ASP A 227 -6.30 -6.43 -20.21
N VAL A 228 -6.46 -5.24 -19.60
CA VAL A 228 -5.57 -4.09 -19.85
C VAL A 228 -4.14 -4.40 -19.39
N SER A 229 -3.95 -5.08 -18.26
CA SER A 229 -2.60 -5.43 -17.79
C SER A 229 -1.88 -6.38 -18.75
N THR A 230 -2.59 -7.39 -19.28
CA THR A 230 -2.08 -8.31 -20.29
C THR A 230 -1.73 -7.57 -21.58
N GLU A 231 -2.58 -6.63 -22.01
CA GLU A 231 -2.33 -5.82 -23.20
C GLU A 231 -1.08 -4.95 -23.02
N ILE A 232 -0.91 -4.29 -21.87
CA ILE A 232 0.28 -3.48 -21.55
C ILE A 232 1.56 -4.32 -21.59
N LEU A 233 1.56 -5.50 -20.95
CA LEU A 233 2.72 -6.39 -20.94
C LEU A 233 3.06 -6.91 -22.35
N SER A 234 2.05 -7.20 -23.17
CA SER A 234 2.25 -7.62 -24.56
C SER A 234 2.88 -6.51 -25.41
N ARG A 235 2.47 -5.25 -25.22
CA ARG A 235 3.02 -4.07 -25.90
C ARG A 235 4.45 -3.79 -25.45
N MET A 236 4.72 -3.93 -24.16
CA MET A 236 6.08 -3.80 -23.60
C MET A 236 7.04 -4.83 -24.22
N ALA A 237 6.57 -6.08 -24.35
CA ALA A 237 7.32 -7.16 -24.98
C ALA A 237 7.58 -6.91 -26.47
N ALA A 238 6.55 -6.47 -27.20
CA ALA A 238 6.65 -6.13 -28.62
C ALA A 238 7.64 -4.98 -28.86
N SER A 239 7.73 -4.05 -27.92
CA SER A 239 8.69 -2.93 -27.94
C SER A 239 10.11 -3.33 -27.51
N GLY A 240 10.34 -4.60 -27.18
CA GLY A 240 11.65 -5.12 -26.75
C GLY A 240 12.15 -4.54 -25.42
N LYS A 241 11.27 -3.95 -24.60
CA LYS A 241 11.66 -3.33 -23.33
C LYS A 241 11.78 -4.41 -22.25
N LYS A 242 12.89 -4.39 -21.49
CA LYS A 242 13.16 -5.36 -20.42
C LYS A 242 12.19 -5.14 -19.26
N ILE A 243 11.66 -6.24 -18.72
CA ILE A 243 10.84 -6.20 -17.51
C ILE A 243 11.75 -5.87 -16.31
N THR A 244 11.35 -4.90 -15.50
CA THR A 244 12.06 -4.55 -14.25
C THR A 244 11.39 -5.25 -13.05
N PRO A 245 12.11 -5.46 -11.92
CA PRO A 245 11.51 -6.04 -10.72
C PRO A 245 10.27 -5.31 -10.22
N VAL A 246 10.25 -3.98 -10.32
CA VAL A 246 9.10 -3.16 -9.90
C VAL A 246 7.86 -3.44 -10.76
N ILE A 247 8.05 -3.64 -12.06
CA ILE A 247 6.97 -4.03 -12.98
C ILE A 247 6.45 -5.43 -12.65
N LEU A 248 7.33 -6.36 -12.28
CA LEU A 248 6.92 -7.69 -11.80
C LEU A 248 6.11 -7.60 -10.51
N ASP A 249 6.55 -6.80 -9.54
CA ASP A 249 5.84 -6.57 -8.28
C ASP A 249 4.43 -6.00 -8.52
N PHE A 250 4.26 -5.04 -9.44
CA PHE A 250 2.92 -4.56 -9.83
C PHE A 250 2.10 -5.63 -10.52
N THR A 251 2.71 -6.41 -11.41
CA THR A 251 2.03 -7.50 -12.13
C THR A 251 1.52 -8.55 -11.15
N LEU A 252 2.35 -8.99 -10.19
CA LEU A 252 1.94 -9.93 -9.14
C LEU A 252 0.80 -9.36 -8.28
N ARG A 253 0.83 -8.07 -7.93
CA ARG A 253 -0.28 -7.43 -7.20
C ARG A 253 -1.58 -7.43 -8.02
N ILE A 254 -1.50 -7.15 -9.32
CA ILE A 254 -2.67 -7.20 -10.22
C ILE A 254 -3.21 -8.63 -10.29
N LEU A 255 -2.36 -9.61 -10.59
CA LEU A 255 -2.74 -11.04 -10.68
C LEU A 255 -3.34 -11.55 -9.36
N LYS A 256 -2.80 -11.10 -8.23
CA LYS A 256 -3.37 -11.42 -6.91
C LYS A 256 -4.79 -10.90 -6.75
N ASP A 257 -5.04 -9.65 -7.11
CA ASP A 257 -6.36 -9.03 -6.92
C ASP A 257 -7.36 -9.43 -8.02
N THR A 258 -6.89 -9.92 -9.18
CA THR A 258 -7.74 -10.53 -10.23
C THR A 258 -7.97 -12.03 -10.04
N LYS A 259 -7.20 -12.68 -9.13
CA LYS A 259 -7.27 -14.11 -8.79
C LYS A 259 -6.92 -15.05 -9.95
N ASP A 260 -5.95 -14.69 -10.78
CA ASP A 260 -5.44 -15.58 -11.82
C ASP A 260 -4.27 -16.43 -11.30
N THR A 261 -4.60 -17.56 -10.69
CA THR A 261 -3.63 -18.48 -10.07
C THR A 261 -2.61 -19.03 -11.05
N ASN A 262 -3.04 -19.39 -12.26
CA ASN A 262 -2.15 -20.01 -13.25
C ASN A 262 -1.12 -18.99 -13.75
N SER A 263 -1.56 -17.78 -14.08
CA SER A 263 -0.64 -16.71 -14.50
C SER A 263 0.27 -16.26 -13.34
N PHE A 264 -0.24 -16.27 -12.11
CA PHE A 264 0.55 -15.94 -10.92
C PHE A 264 1.70 -16.95 -10.71
N GLU A 265 1.40 -18.26 -10.70
CA GLU A 265 2.40 -19.32 -10.54
C GLU A 265 3.38 -19.36 -11.73
N ALA A 266 2.89 -19.20 -12.96
CA ALA A 266 3.74 -19.13 -14.15
C ALA A 266 4.70 -17.93 -14.11
N LEU A 267 4.25 -16.78 -13.57
CA LEU A 267 5.10 -15.61 -13.40
C LEU A 267 6.15 -15.84 -12.30
N LEU A 268 5.80 -16.49 -11.19
CA LEU A 268 6.78 -16.87 -10.16
C LEU A 268 7.86 -17.80 -10.71
N LYS A 269 7.44 -18.83 -11.45
CA LYS A 269 8.34 -19.81 -12.07
C LYS A 269 9.28 -19.13 -13.06
N SER A 270 8.74 -18.34 -13.99
CA SER A 270 9.52 -17.77 -15.09
C SER A 270 10.33 -16.52 -14.73
N ALA A 271 9.91 -15.72 -13.74
CA ALA A 271 10.60 -14.49 -13.36
C ALA A 271 11.55 -14.69 -12.18
N TYR A 272 11.15 -15.47 -11.19
CA TYR A 272 11.93 -15.67 -9.96
C TYR A 272 12.54 -17.08 -9.86
N GLY A 273 12.20 -18.01 -10.76
CA GLY A 273 12.71 -19.39 -10.71
C GLY A 273 12.04 -20.25 -9.64
N ILE A 274 10.93 -19.77 -9.05
CA ILE A 274 10.26 -20.40 -7.92
C ILE A 274 9.18 -21.33 -8.43
N ASP A 275 9.36 -22.64 -8.26
CA ASP A 275 8.32 -23.64 -8.47
C ASP A 275 7.78 -24.13 -7.12
N LEU A 276 6.55 -23.76 -6.78
CA LEU A 276 5.94 -24.17 -5.51
C LEU A 276 5.48 -25.62 -5.49
N SER A 277 5.50 -26.31 -6.64
CA SER A 277 5.30 -27.75 -6.70
C SER A 277 6.57 -28.50 -6.27
N TYR A 278 7.75 -27.88 -6.45
CA TYR A 278 9.07 -28.42 -6.16
C TYR A 278 9.94 -27.35 -5.46
N PRO A 279 9.62 -27.00 -4.21
CA PRO A 279 10.20 -25.86 -3.49
C PRO A 279 11.73 -25.95 -3.30
N ASP A 280 12.27 -27.16 -3.30
CA ASP A 280 13.67 -27.44 -2.99
C ASP A 280 14.59 -27.25 -4.20
N HIS A 281 14.01 -27.03 -5.39
CA HIS A 281 14.76 -26.92 -6.64
C HIS A 281 14.35 -25.66 -7.42
N HIS A 282 15.29 -25.12 -8.19
CA HIS A 282 14.93 -24.15 -9.23
C HIS A 282 14.06 -24.86 -10.28
N ALA A 283 13.17 -24.09 -10.92
CA ALA A 283 12.35 -24.59 -12.00
C ALA A 283 13.20 -25.27 -13.10
N LEU A 284 13.14 -26.60 -13.19
CA LEU A 284 13.98 -27.44 -14.07
C LEU A 284 13.78 -27.16 -15.58
N GLU A 285 12.68 -26.52 -15.94
CA GLU A 285 12.27 -26.28 -17.33
C GLU A 285 13.09 -25.20 -18.05
N GLU A 286 13.91 -24.43 -17.34
CA GLU A 286 14.62 -23.29 -17.90
C GLU A 286 16.14 -23.52 -17.79
N GLY A 287 16.80 -23.69 -18.94
CA GLY A 287 18.23 -24.02 -19.00
C GLY A 287 19.13 -23.05 -18.22
N PRO A 288 20.38 -23.46 -17.90
CA PRO A 288 21.26 -22.85 -16.88
C PRO A 288 21.72 -21.40 -17.11
N SER A 289 21.18 -20.71 -18.12
CA SER A 289 21.60 -19.36 -18.54
C SER A 289 20.61 -18.24 -18.19
N LYS A 290 19.48 -18.55 -17.52
CA LYS A 290 18.48 -17.53 -17.19
C LYS A 290 18.78 -16.91 -15.84
N SER A 291 19.05 -15.60 -15.82
CA SER A 291 19.18 -14.84 -14.58
C SER A 291 17.79 -14.58 -13.98
N TYR A 292 17.53 -15.09 -12.79
CA TYR A 292 16.30 -14.81 -12.03
C TYR A 292 16.37 -13.45 -11.34
N TYR A 293 15.21 -12.81 -11.15
CA TYR A 293 15.14 -11.57 -10.39
C TYR A 293 15.19 -11.83 -8.88
N PRO A 294 15.82 -10.95 -8.08
CA PRO A 294 15.78 -11.06 -6.63
C PRO A 294 14.35 -10.84 -6.12
N ILE A 295 13.96 -11.60 -5.10
CA ILE A 295 12.66 -11.45 -4.46
C ILE A 295 12.70 -10.33 -3.41
N SER A 296 11.75 -9.40 -3.51
CA SER A 296 11.57 -8.32 -2.54
C SER A 296 10.69 -8.79 -1.37
N THR A 297 10.82 -8.16 -0.19
CA THR A 297 9.91 -8.42 0.94
C THR A 297 8.45 -8.09 0.60
N SER A 298 8.20 -7.10 -0.26
CA SER A 298 6.85 -6.81 -0.76
C SER A 298 6.30 -7.93 -1.63
N THR A 299 7.16 -8.56 -2.44
CA THR A 299 6.78 -9.71 -3.26
C THR A 299 6.52 -10.94 -2.42
N LEU A 300 7.37 -11.25 -1.44
CA LEU A 300 7.09 -12.30 -0.45
C LEU A 300 5.73 -12.08 0.25
N THR A 301 5.46 -10.86 0.69
CA THR A 301 4.18 -10.51 1.33
C THR A 301 3.00 -10.69 0.37
N THR A 302 3.18 -10.37 -0.92
CA THR A 302 2.14 -10.53 -1.96
C THR A 302 1.87 -12.01 -2.25
N ILE A 303 2.91 -12.84 -2.31
CA ILE A 303 2.83 -14.30 -2.49
C ILE A 303 2.05 -14.93 -1.32
N VAL A 304 2.40 -14.58 -0.09
CA VAL A 304 1.70 -15.05 1.11
C VAL A 304 0.23 -14.62 1.11
N ASP A 305 -0.06 -13.34 0.84
CA ASP A 305 -1.44 -12.83 0.78
C ASP A 305 -2.25 -13.55 -0.32
N PHE A 306 -1.62 -13.83 -1.47
CA PHE A 306 -2.25 -14.56 -2.57
C PHE A 306 -2.69 -15.97 -2.16
N PHE A 307 -1.76 -16.83 -1.75
CA PHE A 307 -2.10 -18.21 -1.37
C PHE A 307 -2.99 -18.29 -0.13
N GLY A 308 -2.88 -17.32 0.76
CA GLY A 308 -3.77 -17.19 1.90
C GLY A 308 -5.23 -16.90 1.53
N ARG A 309 -5.46 -16.06 0.51
CA ARG A 309 -6.82 -15.75 -0.01
C ARG A 309 -7.42 -16.89 -0.83
N GLU A 310 -6.59 -17.64 -1.53
CA GLU A 310 -6.99 -18.85 -2.27
C GLU A 310 -7.20 -20.06 -1.35
N ASN A 311 -7.04 -19.90 -0.03
CA ASN A 311 -7.14 -20.96 0.99
C ASN A 311 -6.17 -22.13 0.77
N SER A 312 -5.08 -21.92 0.04
CA SER A 312 -4.03 -22.92 -0.19
C SER A 312 -2.95 -22.82 0.88
N MET A 313 -3.34 -23.16 2.13
CA MET A 313 -2.50 -23.00 3.32
C MET A 313 -1.13 -23.70 3.22
N SER A 314 -1.07 -24.89 2.59
CA SER A 314 0.20 -25.62 2.39
C SER A 314 1.16 -24.85 1.49
N LYS A 315 0.70 -24.37 0.32
CA LYS A 315 1.50 -23.52 -0.58
C LYS A 315 1.91 -22.20 0.08
N MET A 316 1.03 -21.60 0.89
CA MET A 316 1.34 -20.36 1.61
C MET A 316 2.47 -20.57 2.62
N VAL A 317 2.36 -21.60 3.47
CA VAL A 317 3.40 -21.96 4.45
C VAL A 317 4.69 -22.30 3.72
N LEU A 318 4.62 -23.16 2.70
CA LEU A 318 5.77 -23.57 1.92
C LEU A 318 6.50 -22.38 1.28
N ALA A 319 5.75 -21.48 0.63
CA ALA A 319 6.31 -20.28 0.04
C ALA A 319 6.98 -19.38 1.11
N PHE A 320 6.36 -19.24 2.29
CA PHE A 320 6.95 -18.46 3.37
C PHE A 320 8.25 -19.07 3.88
N GLU A 321 8.27 -20.36 4.24
CA GLU A 321 9.45 -21.01 4.80
C GLU A 321 10.60 -21.01 3.80
N VAL A 322 10.35 -21.44 2.56
CA VAL A 322 11.37 -21.58 1.51
C VAL A 322 11.96 -20.23 1.10
N LEU A 323 11.14 -19.20 0.96
CA LEU A 323 11.59 -17.89 0.50
C LEU A 323 12.15 -17.01 1.61
N SER A 324 11.84 -17.29 2.88
CA SER A 324 12.42 -16.57 4.02
C SER A 324 13.71 -17.21 4.53
N ASN A 325 13.73 -18.54 4.60
CA ASN A 325 14.83 -19.34 5.12
C ASN A 325 15.00 -20.59 4.24
N PRO A 326 15.64 -20.48 3.06
CA PRO A 326 15.82 -21.64 2.19
C PRO A 326 16.65 -22.69 2.92
N LEU A 327 16.31 -23.96 2.69
CA LEU A 327 17.11 -25.06 3.21
C LEU A 327 18.54 -24.95 2.68
N PRO A 328 19.55 -25.26 3.50
CA PRO A 328 20.93 -25.30 3.01
C PRO A 328 20.99 -26.33 1.87
N GLN A 329 21.34 -25.85 0.68
CA GLN A 329 21.60 -26.71 -0.48
C GLN A 329 22.93 -27.42 -0.26
N ASN A 330 22.94 -28.37 0.67
CA ASN A 330 24.06 -29.29 0.81
C ASN A 330 24.05 -30.18 -0.43
N SER A 331 24.92 -29.89 -1.37
CA SER A 331 25.20 -30.66 -2.58
C SER A 331 25.79 -32.06 -2.31
N ALA A 332 25.62 -32.58 -1.09
CA ALA A 332 26.01 -33.93 -0.71
C ALA A 332 24.87 -34.88 -1.08
N VAL A 333 24.87 -35.25 -2.36
CA VAL A 333 24.23 -36.43 -2.91
C VAL A 333 24.57 -37.62 -2.00
N TYR A 334 23.58 -38.09 -1.23
CA TYR A 334 23.59 -39.41 -0.61
C TYR A 334 23.03 -40.46 -1.59
N ASP A 335 23.33 -40.34 -2.89
CA ASP A 335 23.25 -41.49 -3.80
C ASP A 335 24.55 -42.27 -3.61
N GLU A 336 24.53 -43.17 -2.63
CA GLU A 336 25.64 -44.09 -2.32
C GLU A 336 25.84 -45.19 -3.39
N GLU A 337 25.14 -45.15 -4.53
CA GLU A 337 25.11 -46.26 -5.50
C GLU A 337 25.53 -45.94 -6.95
N GLU A 338 25.86 -44.69 -7.32
CA GLU A 338 26.32 -44.38 -8.69
C GLU A 338 27.77 -43.82 -8.72
N GLU A 339 28.72 -44.67 -9.12
CA GLU A 339 30.16 -44.40 -9.29
C GLU A 339 30.51 -43.40 -10.41
N ASP A 340 29.55 -42.71 -11.02
CA ASP A 340 29.80 -41.71 -12.04
C ASP A 340 29.90 -40.31 -11.41
N TYR A 341 31.14 -39.88 -11.19
CA TYR A 341 31.52 -38.58 -10.66
C TYR A 341 31.02 -37.43 -11.58
N VAL A 342 29.77 -37.02 -11.43
CA VAL A 342 29.26 -35.81 -12.08
C VAL A 342 29.84 -34.62 -11.33
N PRO A 343 30.60 -33.71 -11.98
CA PRO A 343 31.15 -32.53 -11.31
C PRO A 343 30.02 -31.75 -10.67
N SER A 344 30.14 -31.48 -9.36
CA SER A 344 29.15 -30.74 -8.57
C SER A 344 28.91 -29.37 -9.20
N ILE A 345 27.83 -29.26 -9.97
CA ILE A 345 27.43 -27.98 -10.56
C ILE A 345 26.87 -27.16 -9.41
N SER A 346 27.57 -26.08 -9.05
CA SER A 346 27.10 -25.13 -8.04
C SER A 346 25.72 -24.61 -8.45
N THR A 347 24.68 -25.08 -7.76
CA THR A 347 23.32 -24.59 -7.97
C THR A 347 23.27 -23.14 -7.51
N PRO A 348 22.68 -22.23 -8.30
CA PRO A 348 22.53 -20.85 -7.87
C PRO A 348 21.70 -20.83 -6.57
N PRO A 349 21.98 -19.90 -5.64
CA PRO A 349 21.19 -19.80 -4.42
C PRO A 349 19.72 -19.50 -4.75
N LEU A 350 18.80 -20.10 -3.99
CA LEU A 350 17.37 -19.79 -4.11
C LEU A 350 17.12 -18.32 -3.79
N PRO A 351 16.12 -17.68 -4.45
CA PRO A 351 15.76 -16.30 -4.15
C PRO A 351 15.24 -16.20 -2.72
N THR A 352 15.82 -15.32 -1.92
CA THR A 352 15.43 -15.10 -0.51
C THR A 352 14.97 -13.68 -0.25
N ALA A 353 13.98 -13.52 0.63
CA ALA A 353 13.49 -12.25 1.12
C ALA A 353 13.33 -12.30 2.64
N GLN A 354 13.84 -11.29 3.34
CA GLN A 354 13.63 -11.15 4.77
C GLN A 354 12.16 -10.78 5.04
N PRO A 355 11.39 -11.58 5.81
CA PRO A 355 10.02 -11.24 6.14
C PRO A 355 9.99 -10.07 7.13
N ASN A 356 9.01 -9.20 6.95
CA ASN A 356 8.74 -8.07 7.85
C ASN A 356 7.43 -8.28 8.62
N ILE A 357 7.07 -7.32 9.47
CA ILE A 357 5.82 -7.39 10.23
C ILE A 357 4.57 -7.55 9.35
N SER A 358 4.55 -6.94 8.16
CA SER A 358 3.41 -7.05 7.24
C SER A 358 3.28 -8.47 6.66
N THR A 359 4.41 -9.15 6.41
CA THR A 359 4.43 -10.56 6.01
C THR A 359 3.79 -11.45 7.08
N TYR A 360 4.18 -11.28 8.35
CA TYR A 360 3.58 -12.03 9.46
C TYR A 360 2.09 -11.72 9.65
N ILE A 361 1.69 -10.45 9.56
CA ILE A 361 0.26 -10.06 9.62
C ILE A 361 -0.54 -10.75 8.51
N ALA A 362 -0.01 -10.80 7.29
CA ALA A 362 -0.65 -11.51 6.17
C ALA A 362 -0.78 -13.01 6.45
N MET A 363 0.30 -13.67 6.89
CA MET A 363 0.31 -15.10 7.28
C MET A 363 -0.76 -15.41 8.35
N ILE A 364 -0.72 -14.68 9.47
CA ILE A 364 -1.60 -14.91 10.63
C ILE A 364 -3.05 -14.61 10.27
N ARG A 365 -3.31 -13.56 9.48
CA ARG A 365 -4.65 -13.24 8.98
C ARG A 365 -5.19 -14.37 8.13
N SER A 366 -4.41 -14.88 7.19
CA SER A 366 -4.80 -16.01 6.33
C SER A 366 -5.06 -17.28 7.13
N CYS A 367 -4.21 -17.61 8.11
CA CYS A 367 -4.45 -18.71 9.05
C CYS A 367 -5.76 -18.54 9.82
N ALA A 368 -6.04 -17.32 10.29
CA ALA A 368 -7.24 -16.99 11.06
C ALA A 368 -8.53 -16.99 10.25
N LEU A 369 -8.47 -16.64 8.96
CA LEU A 369 -9.58 -16.76 8.02
C LEU A 369 -9.88 -18.23 7.72
N ASN A 370 -8.85 -19.05 7.55
CA ASN A 370 -8.92 -20.50 7.33
C ASN A 370 -9.17 -21.32 8.62
N ARG A 371 -9.46 -20.65 9.74
CA ARG A 371 -9.73 -21.26 11.06
C ARG A 371 -8.62 -22.18 11.60
N ASN A 372 -7.38 -21.99 11.16
CA ASN A 372 -6.23 -22.75 11.66
C ASN A 372 -5.59 -22.04 12.87
N ALA A 373 -6.08 -22.36 14.07
CA ALA A 373 -5.60 -21.78 15.32
C ALA A 373 -4.15 -22.15 15.65
N VAL A 374 -3.71 -23.35 15.26
CA VAL A 374 -2.36 -23.85 15.56
C VAL A 374 -1.32 -23.06 14.77
N LEU A 375 -1.51 -22.91 13.45
CA LEU A 375 -0.60 -22.11 12.62
C LEU A 375 -0.64 -20.63 12.98
N ALA A 376 -1.83 -20.07 13.24
CA ALA A 376 -1.94 -18.68 13.67
C ALA A 376 -1.17 -18.42 14.98
N ARG A 377 -1.24 -19.36 15.93
CA ARG A 377 -0.48 -19.31 17.18
C ARG A 377 1.02 -19.45 16.93
N HIS A 378 1.43 -20.38 16.07
CA HIS A 378 2.83 -20.61 15.72
C HIS A 378 3.48 -19.35 15.15
N TYR A 379 2.89 -18.74 14.11
CA TYR A 379 3.46 -17.55 13.47
C TYR A 379 3.44 -16.30 14.36
N VAL A 380 2.54 -16.20 15.34
CA VAL A 380 2.62 -15.14 16.37
C VAL A 380 3.82 -15.38 17.29
N LEU A 381 4.08 -16.62 17.71
CA LEU A 381 5.23 -16.93 18.56
C LEU A 381 6.54 -16.68 17.80
N GLU A 382 6.62 -17.13 16.55
CA GLU A 382 7.78 -16.88 15.69
C GLU A 382 8.05 -15.37 15.51
N ALA A 383 7.00 -14.56 15.27
CA ALA A 383 7.14 -13.11 15.18
C ALA A 383 7.62 -12.47 16.51
N ILE A 384 7.15 -12.97 17.66
CA ILE A 384 7.61 -12.52 18.99
C ILE A 384 9.09 -12.87 19.21
N ASP A 385 9.51 -14.07 18.81
CA ASP A 385 10.88 -14.52 18.97
C ASP A 385 11.82 -13.76 18.01
N LYS A 386 11.35 -13.48 16.79
CA LYS A 386 12.09 -12.68 15.80
C LYS A 386 12.22 -11.20 16.20
N GLU A 387 11.16 -10.58 16.72
CA GLU A 387 11.26 -9.23 17.31
C GLU A 387 12.31 -9.22 18.42
N ARG A 388 12.33 -10.24 19.27
CA ARG A 388 13.30 -10.30 20.36
C ARG A 388 14.74 -10.43 19.87
N ALA A 389 14.99 -11.33 18.93
CA ALA A 389 16.32 -11.47 18.33
C ALA A 389 16.80 -10.17 17.66
N GLN A 390 15.88 -9.43 17.03
CA GLN A 390 16.18 -8.12 16.42
C GLN A 390 16.46 -7.04 17.47
N ASP A 391 15.72 -6.98 18.56
CA ASP A 391 15.97 -6.07 19.68
C ASP A 391 17.32 -6.36 20.34
N ASP A 392 17.64 -7.63 20.61
CA ASP A 392 18.93 -8.01 21.18
C ASP A 392 20.09 -7.64 20.25
N GLN A 393 19.97 -7.89 18.94
CA GLN A 393 20.97 -7.47 17.95
C GLN A 393 21.08 -5.94 17.88
N LEU A 394 19.95 -5.22 17.88
CA LEU A 394 19.91 -3.77 17.83
C LEU A 394 20.63 -3.15 19.03
N ARG A 395 20.49 -3.72 20.23
CA ARG A 395 21.23 -3.28 21.43
C ARG A 395 22.73 -3.50 21.31
N LEU A 396 23.14 -4.63 20.73
CA LEU A 396 24.56 -4.91 20.46
C LEU A 396 25.13 -3.93 19.43
N ASP A 397 24.40 -3.69 18.33
CA ASP A 397 24.81 -2.77 17.27
C ASP A 397 24.92 -1.34 17.80
N LEU A 398 23.96 -0.87 18.61
CA LEU A 398 24.01 0.46 19.23
C LEU A 398 25.16 0.60 20.25
N ALA A 399 25.61 -0.49 20.85
CA ALA A 399 26.76 -0.48 21.75
C ALA A 399 28.11 -0.46 21.00
N GLN A 400 28.14 -0.97 19.76
CA GLN A 400 29.37 -1.14 18.98
C GLN A 400 29.55 -0.09 17.87
N THR A 401 28.45 0.48 17.38
CA THR A 401 28.41 1.23 16.13
C THR A 401 27.65 2.55 16.32
N ALA A 402 27.99 3.58 15.53
CA ALA A 402 27.25 4.83 15.50
C ALA A 402 25.80 4.61 15.03
N THR A 403 24.84 5.33 15.63
CA THR A 403 23.40 5.20 15.37
C THR A 403 23.02 5.28 13.88
N ALA A 404 23.75 6.06 13.09
CA ALA A 404 23.47 6.23 11.66
C ALA A 404 23.69 4.95 10.82
N GLU A 405 24.55 4.03 11.25
CA GLU A 405 24.88 2.79 10.52
C GLU A 405 24.02 1.60 10.98
N VAL A 406 23.32 1.75 12.11
CA VAL A 406 22.50 0.70 12.71
C VAL A 406 21.27 0.43 11.83
N ARG A 407 20.92 -0.85 11.68
CA ARG A 407 19.79 -1.28 10.85
C ARG A 407 18.46 -1.14 11.61
N ASN A 408 17.45 -0.61 10.93
CA ASN A 408 16.10 -0.54 11.48
C ASN A 408 15.52 -1.96 11.70
N PRO A 409 14.86 -2.22 12.85
CA PRO A 409 14.17 -3.48 13.09
C PRO A 409 13.01 -3.65 12.10
N THR A 410 12.86 -4.85 11.54
CA THR A 410 11.87 -5.13 10.48
C THR A 410 10.58 -5.77 10.99
N VAL A 411 10.63 -6.34 12.20
CA VAL A 411 9.51 -7.01 12.86
C VAL A 411 9.25 -6.33 14.20
N SER A 412 8.00 -5.94 14.44
CA SER A 412 7.57 -5.48 15.75
C SER A 412 6.15 -5.94 16.09
N VAL A 413 5.96 -6.50 17.28
CA VAL A 413 4.68 -7.08 17.70
C VAL A 413 3.74 -5.97 18.14
N ASN A 414 2.79 -5.67 17.27
CA ASN A 414 1.78 -4.65 17.51
C ASN A 414 0.37 -5.25 17.59
N ARG A 415 -0.62 -4.39 17.87
CA ARG A 415 -2.04 -4.77 17.94
C ARG A 415 -2.55 -5.43 16.65
N ALA A 416 -2.06 -5.00 15.48
CA ALA A 416 -2.51 -5.51 14.19
C ALA A 416 -2.12 -6.99 13.98
N LEU A 417 -0.98 -7.43 14.53
CA LEU A 417 -0.54 -8.83 14.52
C LEU A 417 -1.50 -9.75 15.31
N LEU A 418 -1.96 -9.29 16.47
CA LEU A 418 -2.74 -10.11 17.42
C LEU A 418 -4.26 -10.11 17.12
N LEU A 419 -4.76 -9.08 16.42
CA LEU A 419 -6.18 -8.89 16.15
C LEU A 419 -6.83 -10.02 15.33
N PRO A 420 -6.19 -10.61 14.29
CA PRO A 420 -6.77 -11.75 13.58
C PRO A 420 -6.97 -12.98 14.47
N VAL A 421 -6.05 -13.24 15.41
CA VAL A 421 -6.15 -14.36 16.36
C VAL A 421 -7.28 -14.12 17.36
N LEU A 422 -7.47 -12.88 17.83
CA LEU A 422 -8.63 -12.51 18.64
C LEU A 422 -9.94 -12.81 17.88
N GLY A 423 -10.00 -12.39 16.62
CA GLY A 423 -11.15 -12.66 15.75
C GLY A 423 -11.42 -14.16 15.58
N LEU A 424 -10.37 -14.96 15.38
CA LEU A 424 -10.46 -16.41 15.31
C LEU A 424 -11.00 -17.01 16.61
N ALA A 425 -10.38 -16.70 17.75
CA ALA A 425 -10.76 -17.23 19.07
C ALA A 425 -12.21 -16.89 19.43
N ASN A 426 -12.66 -15.68 19.10
CA ASN A 426 -14.04 -15.26 19.35
C ASN A 426 -15.03 -15.99 18.44
N ARG A 427 -14.70 -16.22 17.15
CA ARG A 427 -15.56 -16.98 16.23
C ARG A 427 -15.63 -18.47 16.56
N SER A 428 -14.52 -19.08 17.00
CA SER A 428 -14.47 -20.49 17.37
C SER A 428 -15.00 -20.78 18.77
N GLY A 429 -15.14 -19.75 19.62
CA GLY A 429 -15.45 -19.93 21.03
C GLY A 429 -14.33 -20.60 21.82
N ASP A 430 -13.08 -20.53 21.34
CA ASP A 430 -11.94 -21.17 21.97
C ASP A 430 -11.39 -20.32 23.12
N ALA A 431 -11.86 -20.63 24.34
CA ALA A 431 -11.42 -19.98 25.56
C ALA A 431 -9.93 -20.25 25.87
N SER A 432 -9.35 -21.34 25.37
CA SER A 432 -7.93 -21.66 25.58
C SER A 432 -7.05 -20.74 24.73
N LEU A 433 -7.41 -20.55 23.46
CA LEU A 433 -6.73 -19.62 22.57
C LEU A 433 -6.85 -18.17 23.05
N MET A 434 -8.03 -17.77 23.54
CA MET A 434 -8.25 -16.43 24.11
C MET A 434 -7.37 -16.18 25.35
N ARG A 435 -7.26 -17.18 26.24
CA ARG A 435 -6.39 -17.10 27.43
C ARG A 435 -4.92 -17.02 27.04
N TRP A 436 -4.49 -17.83 26.07
CA TRP A 436 -3.13 -17.77 25.54
C TRP A 436 -2.84 -16.40 24.92
N LEU A 437 -3.77 -15.85 24.13
CA LEU A 437 -3.62 -14.55 23.49
C LEU A 437 -3.47 -13.42 24.52
N MET A 438 -4.27 -13.45 25.60
CA MET A 438 -4.14 -12.51 26.72
C MET A 438 -2.74 -12.59 27.36
N ALA A 439 -2.21 -13.80 27.56
CA ALA A 439 -0.87 -13.98 28.12
C ALA A 439 0.23 -13.48 27.16
N ALA A 440 0.08 -13.73 25.85
CA ALA A 440 1.00 -13.24 24.82
C ALA A 440 0.99 -11.70 24.74
N ASN A 441 -0.19 -11.07 24.72
CA ASN A 441 -0.34 -9.62 24.71
C ASN A 441 0.32 -8.97 25.94
N ARG A 442 0.09 -9.52 27.14
CA ARG A 442 0.73 -9.02 28.38
C ARG A 442 2.23 -9.22 28.41
N ARG A 443 2.75 -10.27 27.77
CA ARG A 443 4.18 -10.48 27.62
C ARG A 443 4.79 -9.41 26.70
N ALA A 444 4.19 -9.18 25.53
CA ALA A 444 4.62 -8.13 24.60
C ALA A 444 4.55 -6.73 25.25
N PHE A 445 3.46 -6.43 25.97
CA PHE A 445 3.30 -5.17 26.70
C PHE A 445 4.41 -4.92 27.72
N ARG A 446 4.75 -5.93 28.55
CA ARG A 446 5.83 -5.79 29.55
C ARG A 446 7.19 -5.57 28.89
N ARG A 447 7.50 -6.31 27.82
CA ARG A 447 8.75 -6.16 27.07
C ARG A 447 8.88 -4.78 26.47
N LYS A 448 7.87 -4.29 25.73
CA LYS A 448 7.91 -2.94 25.16
C LYS A 448 8.11 -1.86 26.21
N ARG A 449 7.59 -2.05 27.42
CA ARG A 449 7.86 -1.13 28.53
C ARG A 449 9.33 -1.13 28.92
N GLU A 450 9.93 -2.30 29.11
CA GLU A 450 11.36 -2.47 29.39
C GLU A 450 12.23 -1.87 28.26
N ASP A 451 11.82 -2.06 27.01
CA ASP A 451 12.51 -1.52 25.83
C ASP A 451 12.43 0.02 25.79
N ILE A 452 11.27 0.61 26.08
CA ILE A 452 11.11 2.06 26.19
C ILE A 452 12.01 2.63 27.30
N GLU A 453 12.05 2.00 28.47
CA GLU A 453 12.92 2.41 29.58
C GLU A 453 14.40 2.37 29.14
N PHE A 454 14.83 1.31 28.45
CA PHE A 454 16.18 1.19 27.90
C PHE A 454 16.51 2.29 26.87
N TYR A 455 15.70 2.41 25.81
CA TYR A 455 15.98 3.34 24.70
C TYR A 455 15.81 4.81 25.10
N THR A 456 14.93 5.12 26.05
CA THR A 456 14.83 6.48 26.62
C THR A 456 16.09 6.84 27.41
N SER A 457 16.60 5.91 28.23
CA SER A 457 17.87 6.14 28.94
C SER A 457 19.07 6.31 28.00
N LEU A 458 19.03 5.67 26.83
CA LEU A 458 20.05 5.83 25.79
C LEU A 458 19.93 7.21 25.12
N LEU A 459 18.71 7.65 24.81
CA LEU A 459 18.43 8.96 24.21
C LEU A 459 18.88 10.11 25.14
N GLU A 460 18.66 9.98 26.45
CA GLU A 460 19.12 10.95 27.45
C GLU A 460 20.66 11.03 27.55
N LYS A 461 21.36 9.93 27.26
CA LYS A 461 22.84 9.91 27.23
C LYS A 461 23.41 10.57 25.97
N GLU A 462 22.76 10.40 24.82
CA GLU A 462 23.19 11.04 23.56
C GLU A 462 22.93 12.55 23.54
N HIS A 463 21.85 12.98 24.21
CA HIS A 463 21.49 14.39 24.35
C HIS A 463 21.40 14.76 25.83
N PRO A 464 22.55 14.85 26.54
CA PRO A 464 22.54 15.30 27.92
C PRO A 464 21.95 16.70 27.95
N SER A 465 20.75 16.84 28.52
CA SER A 465 20.07 18.12 28.62
C SER A 465 21.03 19.11 29.29
N PRO A 466 21.35 20.25 28.67
CA PRO A 466 22.28 21.25 29.23
C PRO A 466 21.78 21.87 30.55
N GLN A 467 20.59 21.49 31.01
CA GLN A 467 19.95 21.97 32.22
C GLN A 467 20.64 21.56 33.53
N SER A 468 21.65 20.68 33.50
CA SER A 468 22.45 20.37 34.70
C SER A 468 23.63 21.32 34.95
N ALA A 469 23.90 22.27 34.05
CA ALA A 469 25.00 23.25 34.20
C ALA A 469 24.54 24.68 34.56
N SER A 470 23.24 24.92 34.70
CA SER A 470 22.69 26.26 35.05
C SER A 470 21.55 26.16 36.06
N GLN A 471 21.89 25.77 37.29
CA GLN A 471 21.11 26.20 38.44
C GLN A 471 21.34 27.70 38.65
N GLY A 472 20.53 28.52 37.99
CA GLY A 472 20.55 29.97 38.16
C GLY A 472 20.02 30.71 36.95
N GLU A 473 18.75 30.51 36.60
CA GLU A 473 17.81 31.57 36.22
C GLU A 473 16.45 30.96 35.87
N GLU A 474 15.43 31.51 36.51
CA GLU A 474 14.08 30.96 36.67
C GLU A 474 13.21 31.10 35.40
N SER A 475 12.42 30.03 35.15
CA SER A 475 11.00 30.07 34.80
C SER A 475 10.52 30.92 33.61
N GLN A 476 10.54 30.42 32.35
CA GLN A 476 9.61 30.91 31.29
C GLN A 476 9.29 29.94 30.10
N LEU A 477 9.40 28.60 30.19
CA LEU A 477 9.11 27.73 29.02
C LEU A 477 8.23 26.49 29.27
N SER A 478 7.13 26.68 29.99
CA SER A 478 6.02 25.71 30.04
C SER A 478 4.81 26.25 29.26
N ASN A 479 4.84 26.18 27.92
CA ASN A 479 3.67 26.42 27.05
C ASN A 479 3.84 25.92 25.60
N LEU A 480 4.34 24.69 25.40
CA LEU A 480 4.09 23.97 24.14
C LEU A 480 2.87 23.06 24.32
N ASN A 481 1.71 23.70 24.27
CA ASN A 481 0.41 23.06 24.30
C ASN A 481 0.14 22.45 22.91
N LEU A 482 0.54 21.18 22.72
CA LEU A 482 0.11 20.36 21.60
C LEU A 482 -1.38 20.05 21.79
N ASN A 483 -2.22 20.87 21.15
CA ASN A 483 -3.66 20.61 21.00
C ASN A 483 -3.86 19.32 20.20
N LEU A 484 -3.97 18.21 20.91
CA LEU A 484 -4.39 16.92 20.39
C LEU A 484 -5.92 16.87 20.44
N GLU A 485 -6.58 17.42 19.42
CA GLU A 485 -8.03 17.29 19.27
C GLU A 485 -8.39 15.81 19.12
N THR A 486 -9.09 15.32 20.14
CA THR A 486 -9.53 13.94 20.28
C THR A 486 -10.86 13.76 19.53
N GLU A 487 -10.79 13.59 18.22
CA GLU A 487 -11.87 12.94 17.46
C GLU A 487 -11.55 11.46 17.33
N ALA A 488 -12.40 10.60 17.91
CA ALA A 488 -12.27 9.15 17.81
C ALA A 488 -12.48 8.70 16.36
N PRO A 489 -11.50 8.04 15.70
CA PRO A 489 -11.68 7.59 14.34
C PRO A 489 -12.49 6.28 14.30
N PRO A 490 -13.35 6.07 13.28
CA PRO A 490 -13.96 4.78 13.01
C PRO A 490 -12.86 3.77 12.66
N THR A 491 -12.82 2.68 13.41
CA THR A 491 -11.92 1.55 13.19
C THR A 491 -12.27 0.82 11.88
N THR A 492 -11.73 1.28 10.76
CA THR A 492 -11.73 0.54 9.49
C THR A 492 -10.36 -0.09 9.25
N PHE A 493 -10.39 -1.41 9.06
CA PHE A 493 -9.31 -2.41 9.05
C PHE A 493 -8.24 -2.27 7.95
N PHE A 494 -8.13 -1.11 7.28
CA PHE A 494 -7.20 -0.88 6.15
C PHE A 494 -6.52 0.49 6.08
N THR A 495 -6.69 1.39 7.06
CA THR A 495 -5.88 2.62 7.09
C THR A 495 -4.57 2.36 7.83
N PRO A 496 -3.39 2.66 7.25
CA PRO A 496 -2.23 2.93 8.10
C PRO A 496 -2.64 4.08 9.03
N ASN A 497 -2.48 3.89 10.33
CA ASN A 497 -2.65 4.96 11.29
C ASN A 497 -1.77 6.15 10.87
N THR A 498 -2.17 7.34 11.31
CA THR A 498 -1.52 8.64 11.16
C THR A 498 -0.04 8.62 11.60
N VAL A 499 0.82 8.04 10.79
CA VAL A 499 2.26 8.25 10.84
C VAL A 499 2.54 9.47 9.97
N ASP A 500 3.35 10.40 10.49
CA ASP A 500 3.76 11.64 9.84
C ASP A 500 3.96 11.51 8.32
N GLU A 501 3.45 12.50 7.58
CA GLU A 501 3.47 12.59 6.11
C GLU A 501 4.87 12.57 5.46
N SER A 502 5.96 12.49 6.26
CA SER A 502 7.33 12.61 5.76
C SER A 502 8.11 11.31 5.56
N SER A 503 7.72 10.17 6.13
CA SER A 503 8.61 8.98 6.17
C SER A 503 8.07 7.69 5.55
N THR A 504 6.77 7.54 5.30
CA THR A 504 6.30 6.42 4.47
C THR A 504 6.49 6.77 3.00
N ILE A 505 7.62 6.36 2.44
CA ILE A 505 7.76 6.15 1.00
C ILE A 505 6.56 5.29 0.61
N HIS A 506 5.57 5.87 -0.07
CA HIS A 506 4.43 5.11 -0.56
C HIS A 506 5.01 3.98 -1.39
N ALA A 507 4.69 2.72 -1.09
CA ALA A 507 5.20 1.52 -1.78
C ALA A 507 4.87 1.43 -3.29
N LEU A 508 4.41 2.54 -3.86
CA LEU A 508 4.10 2.77 -5.26
C LEU A 508 5.09 3.79 -5.88
N ASP A 509 5.73 4.69 -5.11
CA ASP A 509 6.73 5.69 -5.55
C ASP A 509 8.14 5.11 -5.68
N VAL A 510 8.25 3.97 -6.34
CA VAL A 510 9.55 3.35 -6.63
C VAL A 510 10.02 3.85 -7.98
N ASP A 511 11.31 4.18 -8.10
CA ASP A 511 11.95 4.47 -9.38
C ASP A 511 11.81 3.24 -10.31
N LEU A 512 11.15 3.45 -11.44
CA LEU A 512 10.76 2.40 -12.38
C LEU A 512 11.88 2.06 -13.38
N GLU A 513 12.90 2.91 -13.51
CA GLU A 513 14.02 2.69 -14.43
C GLU A 513 15.20 1.99 -13.77
N SER A 514 15.32 2.09 -12.45
CA SER A 514 16.43 1.49 -11.71
C SER A 514 16.37 -0.04 -11.70
N ALA A 515 17.48 -0.67 -12.09
CA ALA A 515 17.68 -2.10 -11.99
C ALA A 515 17.88 -2.47 -10.51
N ALA A 516 16.77 -2.63 -9.77
CA ALA A 516 16.74 -2.89 -8.33
C ALA A 516 17.70 -1.94 -7.56
N PRO A 517 17.26 -0.72 -7.20
CA PRO A 517 18.11 0.17 -6.43
C PRO A 517 18.59 -0.57 -5.18
N PRO A 518 19.89 -0.45 -4.80
CA PRO A 518 20.36 -1.05 -3.57
C PRO A 518 19.45 -0.61 -2.43
N PRO A 519 19.16 -1.49 -1.45
CA PRO A 519 18.30 -1.14 -0.34
C PRO A 519 18.83 0.13 0.30
N VAL A 520 18.09 1.23 0.17
CA VAL A 520 18.48 2.51 0.76
C VAL A 520 18.40 2.32 2.27
N HIS A 521 19.56 2.26 2.92
CA HIS A 521 19.63 2.16 4.37
C HIS A 521 19.16 3.49 4.94
N GLN A 522 17.91 3.54 5.40
CA GLN A 522 17.43 4.63 6.21
C GLN A 522 18.17 4.57 7.56
N PRO A 523 18.83 5.66 8.00
CA PRO A 523 19.53 5.66 9.28
C PRO A 523 18.54 5.36 10.41
N PHE A 524 19.00 4.66 11.44
CA PHE A 524 18.19 4.38 12.62
C PHE A 524 17.98 5.67 13.42
N ASP A 525 16.72 6.11 13.52
CA ASP A 525 16.31 7.24 14.34
C ASP A 525 15.78 6.74 15.69
N LEU A 526 16.61 6.89 16.72
CA LEU A 526 16.30 6.46 18.09
C LEU A 526 15.05 7.14 18.64
N LYS A 527 14.84 8.43 18.34
CA LYS A 527 13.66 9.19 18.81
C LYS A 527 12.38 8.66 18.16
N PHE A 528 12.43 8.43 16.85
CA PHE A 528 11.31 7.82 16.13
C PHE A 528 11.03 6.40 16.64
N HIS A 529 12.06 5.61 16.93
CA HIS A 529 11.91 4.26 17.48
C HIS A 529 11.21 4.26 18.85
N VAL A 530 11.61 5.14 19.78
CA VAL A 530 10.94 5.29 21.08
C VAL A 530 9.47 5.68 20.90
N HIS A 531 9.18 6.63 20.00
CA HIS A 531 7.81 7.04 19.71
C HIS A 531 6.95 5.88 19.15
N LEU A 532 7.53 5.05 18.28
CA LEU A 532 6.86 3.86 17.74
C LEU A 532 6.55 2.84 18.86
N LEU A 533 7.51 2.57 19.75
CA LEU A 533 7.31 1.67 20.89
C LEU A 533 6.21 2.17 21.85
N GLN A 534 6.17 3.48 22.13
CA GLN A 534 5.13 4.10 22.96
C GLN A 534 3.74 3.94 22.34
N THR A 535 3.64 4.15 21.02
CA THR A 535 2.39 3.96 20.26
C THR A 535 1.92 2.51 20.35
N ASP A 536 2.81 1.55 20.11
CA ASP A 536 2.51 0.12 20.23
C ASP A 536 2.10 -0.26 21.65
N LEU A 537 2.77 0.26 22.68
CA LEU A 537 2.45 -0.02 24.08
C LEU A 537 1.03 0.45 24.43
N TYR A 538 0.64 1.64 23.97
CA TYR A 538 -0.73 2.15 24.12
C TYR A 538 -1.75 1.23 23.44
N ASP A 539 -1.47 0.81 22.21
CA ASP A 539 -2.35 -0.07 21.43
C ASP A 539 -2.50 -1.48 22.04
N LEU A 540 -1.42 -2.05 22.58
CA LEU A 540 -1.44 -3.34 23.28
C LEU A 540 -2.21 -3.28 24.61
N ARG A 541 -2.17 -2.15 25.32
CA ARG A 541 -2.98 -1.91 26.53
C ARG A 541 -4.47 -1.84 26.20
N ALA A 542 -4.82 -1.10 25.14
CA ALA A 542 -6.20 -1.06 24.65
C ALA A 542 -6.68 -2.45 24.23
N LEU A 543 -5.83 -3.22 23.54
CA LEU A 543 -6.12 -4.59 23.14
C LEU A 543 -6.31 -5.53 24.34
N ASP A 544 -5.53 -5.42 25.43
CA ASP A 544 -5.70 -6.26 26.64
C ASP A 544 -7.12 -6.12 27.20
N THR A 545 -7.63 -4.89 27.25
CA THR A 545 -8.98 -4.59 27.74
C THR A 545 -10.05 -5.23 26.86
N VAL A 546 -9.84 -5.23 25.53
CA VAL A 546 -10.76 -5.87 24.58
C VAL A 546 -10.71 -7.39 24.71
N ILE A 547 -9.51 -7.99 24.80
CA ILE A 547 -9.34 -9.44 24.98
C ILE A 547 -10.02 -9.89 26.28
N ALA A 548 -9.81 -9.19 27.39
CA ALA A 548 -10.44 -9.51 28.68
C ALA A 548 -11.97 -9.47 28.60
N LYS A 549 -12.55 -8.43 27.99
CA LYS A 549 -14.01 -8.34 27.77
C LYS A 549 -14.55 -9.48 26.93
N CYS A 550 -13.86 -9.85 25.84
CA CYS A 550 -14.25 -10.97 24.98
C CYS A 550 -14.16 -12.30 25.73
N TYR A 551 -13.10 -12.50 26.53
CA TYR A 551 -12.90 -13.68 27.36
C TYR A 551 -14.00 -13.85 28.41
N ASP A 552 -14.36 -12.77 29.12
CA ASP A 552 -15.42 -12.79 30.14
C ASP A 552 -16.78 -13.13 29.51
N ARG A 553 -17.11 -12.54 28.36
CA ARG A 553 -18.33 -12.87 27.60
C ARG A 553 -18.36 -14.35 27.20
N LEU A 554 -17.25 -14.88 26.72
CA LEU A 554 -17.15 -16.29 26.33
C LEU A 554 -17.29 -17.23 27.53
N CYS A 555 -16.67 -16.90 28.67
CA CYS A 555 -16.82 -17.63 29.92
C CYS A 555 -18.28 -17.60 30.40
N ASN A 556 -18.96 -16.45 30.36
CA ASN A 556 -20.35 -16.34 30.77
C ASN A 556 -21.29 -17.15 29.86
N ARG A 557 -21.12 -17.10 28.54
CA ARG A 557 -21.87 -17.95 27.60
C ARG A 557 -21.66 -19.44 27.88
N THR A 558 -20.42 -19.83 28.18
CA THR A 558 -20.09 -21.22 28.53
C THR A 558 -20.77 -21.63 29.84
N ARG A 559 -20.77 -20.74 30.84
CA ARG A 559 -21.49 -20.96 32.11
C ARG A 559 -22.99 -21.10 31.88
N GLU A 560 -23.64 -20.18 31.18
CA GLU A 560 -25.08 -20.25 30.87
C GLU A 560 -25.45 -21.54 30.12
N MET A 561 -24.59 -21.99 29.20
CA MET A 561 -24.80 -23.26 28.50
C MET A 561 -24.70 -24.46 29.45
N LEU A 562 -23.75 -24.45 30.39
CA LEU A 562 -23.60 -25.51 31.38
C LEU A 562 -24.76 -25.48 32.40
N ASP A 563 -25.18 -24.30 32.85
CA ASP A 563 -26.35 -24.08 33.71
C ASP A 563 -27.59 -24.74 33.08
N ARG A 564 -27.89 -24.41 31.81
CA ARG A 564 -29.01 -25.02 31.06
C ARG A 564 -28.89 -26.53 30.88
N ARG A 565 -27.66 -27.08 30.82
CA ARG A 565 -27.46 -28.54 30.72
C ARG A 565 -27.75 -29.22 32.05
N VAL A 566 -27.29 -28.64 33.15
CA VAL A 566 -27.56 -29.12 34.50
C VAL A 566 -29.06 -29.06 34.82
N GLU A 567 -29.73 -27.96 34.50
CA GLU A 567 -31.20 -27.80 34.64
C GLU A 567 -31.99 -28.89 33.88
N ARG A 568 -31.45 -29.38 32.76
CA ARG A 568 -32.05 -30.46 31.96
C ARG A 568 -31.64 -31.87 32.43
N GLY A 569 -30.92 -32.00 33.54
CA GLY A 569 -30.39 -33.27 34.03
C GLY A 569 -29.33 -33.90 33.10
N GLN A 570 -28.70 -33.12 32.23
CA GLN A 570 -27.65 -33.61 31.33
C GLN A 570 -26.29 -33.61 32.03
N GLY A 571 -25.45 -34.61 31.74
CA GLY A 571 -24.09 -34.65 32.24
C GLY A 571 -23.22 -33.51 31.66
N ILE A 572 -22.35 -32.97 32.51
CA ILE A 572 -21.35 -31.96 32.16
C ILE A 572 -19.94 -32.53 32.34
N TYR A 573 -18.97 -32.10 31.54
CA TYR A 573 -17.59 -32.54 31.69
C TYR A 573 -16.90 -31.75 32.80
N LEU A 574 -16.44 -32.45 33.83
CA LEU A 574 -15.69 -31.85 34.93
C LEU A 574 -14.24 -32.32 34.86
N ARG A 575 -13.31 -31.36 34.82
CA ARG A 575 -11.87 -31.64 34.67
C ARG A 575 -11.32 -32.51 35.81
N HIS A 576 -11.80 -32.30 37.05
CA HIS A 576 -11.35 -33.04 38.23
C HIS A 576 -11.87 -34.49 38.24
N GLU A 577 -13.04 -34.76 37.67
CA GLU A 577 -13.60 -36.11 37.52
C GLU A 577 -13.16 -36.80 36.20
N LYS A 578 -12.39 -36.10 35.34
CA LYS A 578 -11.90 -36.57 34.03
C LYS A 578 -12.99 -37.19 33.13
N GLY A 579 -14.25 -36.80 33.33
CA GLY A 579 -15.40 -37.44 32.70
C GLY A 579 -16.63 -36.55 32.68
N ARG A 580 -17.68 -37.03 31.98
CA ARG A 580 -19.00 -36.40 32.01
C ARG A 580 -19.79 -36.97 33.18
N VAL A 581 -20.14 -36.13 34.14
CA VAL A 581 -20.87 -36.52 35.34
C VAL A 581 -22.17 -35.72 35.42
N ARG A 582 -23.23 -36.36 35.89
CA ARG A 582 -24.49 -35.68 36.23
C ARG A 582 -24.29 -35.02 37.58
N VAL A 583 -24.46 -33.72 37.62
CA VAL A 583 -24.23 -32.90 38.81
C VAL A 583 -25.57 -32.29 39.19
N ASP A 584 -25.94 -32.43 40.46
CA ASP A 584 -27.14 -31.79 40.98
C ASP A 584 -26.98 -30.27 40.98
N GLU A 585 -28.09 -29.53 40.85
CA GLU A 585 -28.09 -28.07 40.75
C GLU A 585 -27.36 -27.38 41.91
N ALA A 586 -27.49 -27.93 43.13
CA ALA A 586 -26.80 -27.44 44.32
C ALA A 586 -25.28 -27.58 44.23
N LYS A 587 -24.77 -28.76 43.85
CA LYS A 587 -23.33 -29.02 43.65
C LYS A 587 -22.79 -28.18 42.49
N TRP A 588 -23.57 -27.97 41.44
CA TRP A 588 -23.17 -27.10 40.34
C TRP A 588 -23.04 -25.63 40.76
N LYS A 589 -23.97 -25.11 41.57
CA LYS A 589 -23.89 -23.75 42.12
C LYS A 589 -22.62 -23.55 42.95
N GLU A 590 -22.25 -24.53 43.77
CA GLU A 590 -20.99 -24.52 44.53
C GLU A 590 -19.76 -24.52 43.62
N ILE A 591 -19.72 -25.37 42.59
CA ILE A 591 -18.63 -25.40 41.60
C ILE A 591 -18.55 -24.06 40.83
N ARG A 592 -19.69 -23.48 40.48
CA ARG A 592 -19.74 -22.21 39.74
C ARG A 592 -19.23 -21.04 40.57
N ASP A 593 -19.64 -20.97 41.84
CA ASP A 593 -19.31 -19.87 42.75
C ASP A 593 -17.88 -19.99 43.31
N SER A 594 -17.32 -21.21 43.38
CA SER A 594 -15.93 -21.46 43.76
C SER A 594 -14.91 -21.09 42.67
N VAL A 595 -15.32 -20.93 41.40
CA VAL A 595 -14.41 -20.46 40.34
C VAL A 595 -14.25 -18.93 40.47
N PRO A 596 -13.08 -18.43 40.89
CA PRO A 596 -12.88 -17.00 41.12
C PRO A 596 -13.19 -16.20 39.85
N ARG A 597 -13.98 -15.13 40.00
CA ARG A 597 -14.25 -14.17 38.90
C ARG A 597 -12.95 -13.46 38.56
N ILE A 598 -12.35 -13.81 37.43
CA ILE A 598 -11.09 -13.23 36.94
C ILE A 598 -11.18 -11.70 36.83
N SER A 599 -12.37 -11.16 36.60
CA SER A 599 -12.67 -9.72 36.52
C SER A 599 -12.48 -8.93 37.82
N GLN A 600 -12.29 -9.58 38.98
CA GLN A 600 -12.06 -8.86 40.25
C GLN A 600 -10.58 -8.71 40.62
N ARG A 601 -9.65 -9.39 39.93
CA ARG A 601 -8.20 -9.25 40.16
C ARG A 601 -7.54 -8.14 39.34
N THR A 602 -8.21 -7.58 38.35
CA THR A 602 -7.84 -6.27 37.80
C THR A 602 -8.37 -5.20 38.75
N SER A 603 -7.80 -5.15 39.96
CA SER A 603 -7.84 -3.97 40.80
C SER A 603 -7.57 -2.75 39.93
N LYS A 604 -8.38 -1.70 40.12
CA LYS A 604 -8.19 -0.37 39.53
C LYS A 604 -6.68 -0.10 39.40
N PRO A 605 -6.15 0.22 38.21
CA PRO A 605 -4.79 0.70 38.16
C PRO A 605 -4.76 1.92 39.08
N ASN A 606 -3.94 1.87 40.13
CA ASN A 606 -3.65 3.02 40.97
C ASN A 606 -2.84 3.98 40.07
N VAL A 607 -3.52 4.64 39.15
CA VAL A 607 -2.99 5.78 38.41
C VAL A 607 -3.22 6.94 39.35
N GLU A 608 -2.29 7.12 40.28
CA GLU A 608 -2.05 8.47 40.79
C GLU A 608 -1.75 9.33 39.56
N PRO A 609 -2.48 10.43 39.33
CA PRO A 609 -2.05 11.42 38.36
C PRO A 609 -0.74 12.00 38.90
N GLN A 610 0.40 11.58 38.34
CA GLN A 610 1.63 12.34 38.49
C GLN A 610 1.44 13.65 37.72
N SER A 611 1.29 14.72 38.51
CA SER A 611 1.31 16.12 38.09
C SER A 611 2.66 16.55 37.58
#